data_AF-A0A5E4JJ51-F1
#
_entry.id   AF-A0A5E4JJ51-F1
#
_cell.length_a   1.000
_cell.length_b   1.000
_cell.length_c   1.000
_cell.angle_alpha   90.00
_cell.angle_beta   90.00
_cell.angle_gamma   90.00
#
_symmetry.space_group_name_H-M   'P 1'
#
loop_
_entity.id
_entity.type
_entity.pdbx_description
1 polymer ?
#
loop_
_entity_poly.entity_id
_entity_poly.type
_entity_poly.pdbx_seq_one_letter_code
_entity_poly.pdbx_strand_id
1 'polypeptide(L)'
;MRNLALAVLVFLVIGASANASSILNLPASFCPGMFPSNGLTNGMTTSFSAAGTYTGLLGIALLIVLMVFSALGIVYAFGYALNMESLKAFTRTEVPESVFNVILICLVFSGVAFAGGAIAFVANLGLVGIESISSGSAAPTIAPVPITSTRDIYIAICSSYIDHGVNVALDNLLTTSLTAFTLKSLMTFKVNMAPSWFGVSFQPFMGTMPISNLIAMQAGMFDAMVGLLIGVTFMLYLIYSIFPLFLYVGVLLRSFPWTRSAGGAFIALFISFYIIFPALLYPFSLYMQNVYAALGVSTGGPAGFSLYGMLAAAPLSGMAGDAMLAEISGFAQTVSYTAIQFLGLVIAFVVALDLMGSLGDLLGAPSLSSGAHANMLLKRVI
;
A
#
# COMPACT_ATOMS: atom_id res chain seq x y z
N MET A 1 -24.90 14.51 -12.33
CA MET A 1 -25.33 13.82 -11.08
C MET A 1 -24.15 13.31 -10.25
N ARG A 2 -23.14 12.65 -10.83
CA ARG A 2 -21.90 12.22 -10.11
C ARG A 2 -21.19 13.37 -9.36
N ASN A 3 -21.09 14.56 -9.99
CA ASN A 3 -20.51 15.75 -9.36
C ASN A 3 -21.40 16.41 -8.30
N LEU A 4 -22.71 16.14 -8.31
CA LEU A 4 -23.65 16.69 -7.32
C LEU A 4 -23.69 15.81 -6.07
N ALA A 5 -23.56 14.48 -6.23
CA ALA A 5 -23.33 13.56 -5.12
C ALA A 5 -21.96 13.81 -4.45
N LEU A 6 -20.90 14.06 -5.25
CA LEU A 6 -19.59 14.44 -4.72
C LEU A 6 -19.65 15.81 -4.02
N ALA A 7 -20.32 16.81 -4.61
CA ALA A 7 -20.46 18.12 -4.00
C ALA A 7 -21.30 18.09 -2.72
N VAL A 8 -22.35 17.25 -2.63
CA VAL A 8 -23.16 17.08 -1.41
C VAL A 8 -22.39 16.33 -0.33
N LEU A 9 -21.58 15.33 -0.70
CA LEU A 9 -20.70 14.61 0.24
C LEU A 9 -19.57 15.53 0.75
N VAL A 10 -19.02 16.37 -0.12
CA VAL A 10 -18.05 17.42 0.24
C VAL A 10 -18.70 18.51 1.10
N PHE A 11 -19.93 18.97 0.81
CA PHE A 11 -20.65 19.95 1.65
C PHE A 11 -21.03 19.40 3.03
N LEU A 12 -21.40 18.12 3.11
CA LEU A 12 -21.67 17.43 4.38
C LEU A 12 -20.42 17.30 5.25
N VAL A 13 -19.24 17.16 4.62
CA VAL A 13 -17.95 17.06 5.33
C VAL A 13 -17.40 18.44 5.70
N ILE A 14 -17.55 19.46 4.84
CA ILE A 14 -17.15 20.85 5.14
C ILE A 14 -18.03 21.44 6.26
N GLY A 15 -19.33 21.14 6.29
CA GLY A 15 -20.24 21.65 7.33
C GLY A 15 -19.94 21.16 8.76
N ALA A 16 -19.10 20.12 8.91
CA ALA A 16 -18.76 19.53 10.20
C ALA A 16 -17.45 20.06 10.83
N SER A 17 -16.71 20.97 10.17
CA SER A 17 -15.39 21.41 10.66
C SER A 17 -15.26 22.94 10.75
N ALA A 18 -15.56 23.49 11.93
CA ALA A 18 -15.31 24.90 12.24
C ALA A 18 -13.83 25.22 12.58
N ASN A 19 -12.92 24.23 12.50
CA ASN A 19 -11.48 24.42 12.69
C ASN A 19 -10.74 24.00 11.41
N ALA A 20 -10.32 25.00 10.64
CA ALA A 20 -9.94 24.93 9.22
C ALA A 20 -8.52 24.39 8.91
N SER A 21 -8.01 23.41 9.66
CA SER A 21 -6.73 22.77 9.33
C SER A 21 -6.81 21.24 9.20
N SER A 22 -8.00 20.65 9.24
CA SER A 22 -8.16 19.19 9.34
C SER A 22 -9.54 18.69 8.90
N ILE A 23 -10.02 19.10 7.72
CA ILE A 23 -11.40 18.83 7.25
C ILE A 23 -11.69 17.32 7.08
N LEU A 24 -10.64 16.51 6.91
CA LEU A 24 -10.74 15.06 6.82
C LEU A 24 -9.59 14.38 7.55
N ASN A 25 -9.21 14.87 8.74
CA ASN A 25 -8.29 14.12 9.61
C ASN A 25 -8.96 12.79 9.94
N LEU A 26 -8.71 11.79 9.10
CA LEU A 26 -8.82 10.40 9.47
C LEU A 26 -8.13 10.33 10.83
N PRO A 27 -8.84 9.91 11.87
CA PRO A 27 -8.31 10.02 13.22
C PRO A 27 -6.96 9.30 13.22
N ALA A 28 -5.97 9.80 13.97
CA ALA A 28 -4.65 9.16 14.06
C ALA A 28 -4.75 7.66 14.50
N SER A 29 -5.91 7.25 15.02
CA SER A 29 -6.29 5.88 15.31
C SER A 29 -6.74 5.04 14.10
N PHE A 30 -6.86 5.59 12.89
CA PHE A 30 -7.33 4.87 11.70
C PHE A 30 -6.38 3.73 11.35
N CYS A 31 -5.10 4.02 11.10
CA CYS A 31 -4.10 2.99 10.83
C CYS A 31 -3.90 2.03 12.01
N PRO A 32 -3.72 2.48 13.27
CA PRO A 32 -3.69 1.57 14.42
C PRO A 32 -4.96 0.72 14.61
N GLY A 33 -6.12 1.23 14.19
CA GLY A 33 -7.40 0.51 14.23
C GLY A 33 -7.54 -0.55 13.13
N MET A 34 -6.96 -0.30 11.95
CA MET A 34 -6.85 -1.30 10.87
C MET A 34 -5.85 -2.41 11.21
N PHE A 35 -4.80 -2.08 11.98
CA PHE A 35 -3.76 -3.01 12.42
C PHE A 35 -3.77 -3.12 13.95
N PRO A 36 -4.77 -3.78 14.57
CA PRO A 36 -4.92 -3.83 16.01
C PRO A 36 -3.71 -4.51 16.68
N SER A 37 -3.15 -3.89 17.73
CA SER A 37 -2.24 -4.59 18.65
C SER A 37 -3.06 -5.57 19.45
N ASN A 38 -2.55 -6.80 19.61
CA ASN A 38 -3.12 -7.82 20.45
C ASN A 38 -3.73 -7.25 21.74
N GLY A 39 -5.02 -7.49 21.97
CA GLY A 39 -5.61 -7.28 23.30
C GLY A 39 -6.85 -6.38 23.46
N LEU A 40 -7.66 -6.10 22.43
CA LEU A 40 -9.03 -5.58 22.68
C LEU A 40 -10.05 -6.71 22.86
N THR A 41 -10.04 -7.23 24.09
CA THR A 41 -11.09 -7.73 25.01
C THR A 41 -12.55 -7.98 24.60
N ASN A 42 -13.00 -7.91 23.34
CA ASN A 42 -14.40 -8.20 22.99
C ASN A 42 -14.58 -9.55 22.26
N GLY A 43 -14.48 -10.62 23.05
CA GLY A 43 -15.48 -11.68 23.11
C GLY A 43 -15.53 -12.79 22.05
N MET A 44 -15.17 -12.59 20.78
CA MET A 44 -15.37 -13.68 19.80
C MET A 44 -14.44 -13.70 18.57
N THR A 45 -13.58 -12.70 18.37
CA THR A 45 -12.62 -12.63 17.23
C THR A 45 -11.15 -12.73 17.65
N THR A 46 -10.88 -13.01 18.92
CA THR A 46 -9.56 -12.91 19.56
C THR A 46 -8.57 -14.02 19.20
N SER A 47 -8.99 -15.11 18.58
CA SER A 47 -8.10 -16.24 18.25
C SER A 47 -7.16 -15.96 17.07
N PHE A 48 -7.54 -15.10 16.12
CA PHE A 48 -6.66 -14.71 15.01
C PHE A 48 -5.78 -13.48 15.32
N SER A 49 -6.07 -12.72 16.38
CA SER A 49 -5.23 -11.60 16.78
C SER A 49 -3.86 -12.06 17.28
N ALA A 50 -3.78 -13.17 18.03
CA ALA A 50 -2.50 -13.74 18.46
C ALA A 50 -1.61 -14.16 17.26
N ALA A 51 -2.22 -14.49 16.12
CA ALA A 51 -1.53 -14.77 14.84
C ALA A 51 -0.93 -13.51 14.18
N GLY A 52 -1.15 -12.30 14.69
CA GLY A 52 -0.51 -11.08 14.18
C GLY A 52 0.92 -10.88 14.71
N THR A 53 1.31 -11.59 15.76
CA THR A 53 2.65 -11.49 16.38
C THR A 53 3.54 -12.66 15.99
N TYR A 54 4.84 -12.40 15.79
CA TYR A 54 5.84 -13.42 15.47
C TYR A 54 5.83 -14.61 16.44
N THR A 55 5.73 -14.30 17.74
CA THR A 55 5.67 -15.31 18.81
C THR A 55 4.42 -16.17 18.71
N GLY A 56 3.27 -15.58 18.41
CA GLY A 56 2.02 -16.32 18.20
C GLY A 56 1.98 -17.12 16.90
N LEU A 57 2.49 -16.57 15.79
CA LEU A 57 2.64 -17.29 14.52
C LEU A 57 3.52 -18.53 14.68
N LEU A 58 4.68 -18.37 15.31
CA LEU A 58 5.60 -19.47 15.58
C LEU A 58 4.97 -20.49 16.54
N GLY A 59 4.31 -20.03 17.61
CA GLY A 59 3.66 -20.90 18.59
C GLY A 59 2.57 -21.77 17.95
N ILE A 60 1.70 -21.18 17.12
CA ILE A 60 0.66 -21.91 16.41
C ILE A 60 1.28 -22.86 15.37
N ALA A 61 2.29 -22.41 14.61
CA ALA A 61 2.97 -23.26 13.63
C ALA A 61 3.64 -24.49 14.29
N LEU A 62 4.32 -24.30 15.43
CA LEU A 62 4.91 -25.39 16.21
C LEU A 62 3.85 -26.33 16.79
N LEU A 63 2.70 -25.80 17.21
CA LEU A 63 1.58 -26.62 17.69
C LEU A 63 1.02 -27.50 16.57
N ILE A 64 0.83 -26.95 15.35
CA ILE A 64 0.39 -27.72 14.18
C ILE A 64 1.40 -28.84 13.87
N VAL A 65 2.69 -28.52 13.86
CA VAL A 65 3.76 -29.51 13.66
C VAL A 65 3.70 -30.61 14.72
N LEU A 66 3.56 -30.24 16.00
CA LEU A 66 3.50 -31.21 17.10
C LEU A 66 2.27 -32.12 17.00
N MET A 67 1.13 -31.56 16.56
CA MET A 67 -0.08 -32.34 16.26
C MET A 67 0.18 -33.36 15.15
N VAL A 68 0.87 -32.96 14.07
CA VAL A 68 1.23 -33.86 12.97
C VAL A 68 2.19 -34.97 13.43
N PHE A 69 3.21 -34.64 14.24
CA PHE A 69 4.09 -35.66 14.84
C PHE A 69 3.34 -36.64 15.73
N SER A 70 2.37 -36.16 16.53
CA SER A 70 1.55 -37.02 17.36
C SER A 70 0.70 -37.99 16.52
N ALA A 71 0.11 -37.50 15.42
CA ALA A 71 -0.64 -38.34 14.49
C ALA A 71 0.25 -39.41 13.82
N LEU A 72 1.46 -39.03 13.37
CA LEU A 72 2.44 -39.97 12.82
C LEU A 72 2.87 -41.02 13.87
N GLY A 73 3.05 -40.62 15.13
CA GLY A 73 3.38 -41.53 16.23
C GLY A 73 2.27 -42.56 16.49
N ILE A 74 1.00 -42.13 16.43
CA ILE A 74 -0.16 -43.03 16.55
C ILE A 74 -0.19 -44.02 15.38
N VAL A 75 -0.01 -43.55 14.15
CA VAL A 75 0.03 -44.42 12.95
C VAL A 75 1.15 -45.46 13.05
N TYR A 76 2.32 -45.05 13.54
CA TYR A 76 3.43 -45.98 13.79
C TYR A 76 3.08 -47.05 14.83
N ALA A 77 2.46 -46.66 15.94
CA ALA A 77 2.05 -47.59 17.00
C ALA A 77 1.02 -48.61 16.48
N PHE A 78 0.05 -48.17 15.68
CA PHE A 78 -0.91 -49.07 15.01
C PHE A 78 -0.23 -50.00 14.01
N GLY A 79 0.66 -49.48 13.18
CA GLY A 79 1.43 -50.30 12.23
C GLY A 79 2.28 -51.36 12.94
N TYR A 80 2.82 -51.04 14.11
CA TYR A 80 3.54 -51.97 14.97
C TYR A 80 2.61 -53.03 15.58
N ALA A 81 1.49 -52.64 16.18
CA ALA A 81 0.54 -53.54 16.82
C ALA A 81 -0.11 -54.54 15.84
N LEU A 82 -0.41 -54.11 14.61
CA LEU A 82 -1.04 -54.94 13.58
C LEU A 82 -0.03 -55.69 12.69
N ASN A 83 1.27 -55.49 12.90
CA ASN A 83 2.34 -56.03 12.05
C ASN A 83 2.17 -55.73 10.55
N MET A 84 1.52 -54.63 10.20
CA MET A 84 1.36 -54.22 8.81
C MET A 84 2.63 -53.50 8.33
N GLU A 85 3.42 -54.15 7.48
CA GLU A 85 4.69 -53.61 6.97
C GLU A 85 4.50 -52.32 6.16
N SER A 86 3.36 -52.16 5.47
CA SER A 86 3.04 -50.95 4.70
C SER A 86 2.97 -49.69 5.55
N LEU A 87 2.33 -49.75 6.72
CA LEU A 87 2.22 -48.62 7.66
C LEU A 87 3.58 -48.28 8.29
N LYS A 88 4.39 -49.30 8.60
CA LYS A 88 5.75 -49.12 9.12
C LYS A 88 6.64 -48.44 8.07
N ALA A 89 6.56 -48.89 6.81
CA ALA A 89 7.32 -48.33 5.70
C ALA A 89 6.90 -46.87 5.42
N PHE A 90 5.60 -46.60 5.34
CA PHE A 90 5.07 -45.24 5.18
C PHE A 90 5.56 -44.30 6.28
N THR A 91 5.46 -44.71 7.55
CA THR A 91 5.90 -43.83 8.65
C THR A 91 7.41 -43.59 8.63
N ARG A 92 8.22 -44.59 8.23
CA ARG A 92 9.68 -44.43 8.09
C ARG A 92 10.06 -43.44 6.99
N THR A 93 9.29 -43.35 5.90
CA THR A 93 9.55 -42.36 4.85
C THR A 93 9.06 -40.97 5.25
N GLU A 94 7.93 -40.86 5.96
CA GLU A 94 7.35 -39.56 6.33
C GLU A 94 8.03 -38.87 7.52
N VAL A 95 8.58 -39.59 8.49
CA VAL A 95 9.24 -38.99 9.66
C VAL A 95 10.40 -38.04 9.29
N PRO A 96 11.39 -38.42 8.45
CA PRO A 96 12.47 -37.51 8.07
C PRO A 96 11.95 -36.31 7.27
N GLU A 97 10.89 -36.52 6.48
CA GLU A 97 10.23 -35.47 5.69
C GLU A 97 9.56 -34.42 6.57
N SER A 98 8.89 -34.86 7.64
CA SER A 98 8.31 -34.02 8.67
C SER A 98 9.38 -33.24 9.45
N VAL A 99 10.49 -33.89 9.81
CA VAL A 99 11.62 -33.22 10.49
C VAL A 99 12.20 -32.10 9.63
N PHE A 100 12.40 -32.35 8.33
CA PHE A 100 12.86 -31.32 7.39
C PHE A 100 11.88 -30.15 7.31
N ASN A 101 10.56 -30.42 7.33
CA ASN A 101 9.56 -29.37 7.37
C ASN A 101 9.67 -28.52 8.66
N VAL A 102 9.95 -29.11 9.83
CA VAL A 102 10.19 -28.34 11.07
C VAL A 102 11.40 -27.42 10.93
N ILE A 103 12.50 -27.94 10.41
CA ILE A 103 13.72 -27.16 10.19
C ILE A 103 13.43 -25.99 9.25
N LEU A 104 12.71 -26.25 8.16
CA LEU A 104 12.30 -25.22 7.20
C LEU A 104 11.42 -24.16 7.85
N ILE A 105 10.44 -24.56 8.65
CA ILE A 105 9.56 -23.62 9.39
C ILE A 105 10.41 -22.77 10.34
N CYS A 106 11.27 -23.38 11.15
CA CYS A 106 12.19 -22.66 12.02
C CYS A 106 13.08 -21.69 11.23
N LEU A 107 13.61 -22.11 10.07
CA LEU A 107 14.44 -21.28 9.21
C LEU A 107 13.66 -20.10 8.65
N VAL A 108 12.45 -20.31 8.14
CA VAL A 108 11.57 -19.25 7.66
C VAL A 108 11.27 -18.27 8.78
N PHE A 109 10.88 -18.73 9.96
CA PHE A 109 10.59 -17.87 11.12
C PHE A 109 11.82 -17.10 11.63
N SER A 110 12.98 -17.75 11.72
CA SER A 110 14.24 -17.07 12.03
C SER A 110 14.63 -16.07 10.94
N GLY A 111 14.32 -16.40 9.68
CA GLY A 111 14.50 -15.55 8.52
C GLY A 111 13.60 -14.33 8.59
N VAL A 112 12.37 -14.45 9.09
CA VAL A 112 11.49 -13.28 9.28
C VAL A 112 11.96 -12.41 10.44
N ALA A 113 12.44 -13.00 11.53
CA ALA A 113 13.04 -12.25 12.63
C ALA A 113 14.30 -11.49 12.17
N PHE A 114 15.14 -12.14 11.36
CA PHE A 114 16.28 -11.49 10.71
C PHE A 114 15.84 -10.45 9.67
N ALA A 115 14.75 -10.71 8.95
CA ALA A 115 14.16 -9.78 8.00
C ALA A 115 13.70 -8.51 8.71
N GLY A 116 13.21 -8.54 9.96
CA GLY A 116 12.99 -7.31 10.72
C GLY A 116 14.22 -6.38 10.73
N GLY A 117 15.41 -6.97 10.93
CA GLY A 117 16.69 -6.26 10.81
C GLY A 117 17.08 -5.92 9.36
N ALA A 118 16.83 -6.80 8.40
CA ALA A 118 17.12 -6.56 6.99
C ALA A 118 16.22 -5.48 6.36
N ILE A 119 14.97 -5.38 6.81
CA ILE A 119 14.00 -4.35 6.40
C ILE A 119 14.45 -3.01 6.96
N ALA A 120 14.87 -2.96 8.22
CA ALA A 120 15.50 -1.77 8.79
C ALA A 120 16.78 -1.40 8.01
N PHE A 121 17.59 -2.39 7.61
CA PHE A 121 18.78 -2.16 6.79
C PHE A 121 18.47 -1.62 5.40
N VAL A 122 17.52 -2.22 4.67
CA VAL A 122 17.08 -1.77 3.34
C VAL A 122 16.43 -0.38 3.42
N ALA A 123 15.63 -0.12 4.47
CA ALA A 123 15.06 1.19 4.73
C ALA A 123 16.15 2.25 4.97
N ASN A 124 17.17 1.91 5.76
CA ASN A 124 18.30 2.80 6.03
C ASN A 124 19.18 3.02 4.78
N LEU A 125 19.37 1.99 3.95
CA LEU A 125 20.08 2.10 2.65
C LEU A 125 19.34 3.02 1.69
N GLY A 126 18.01 2.93 1.64
CA GLY A 126 17.18 3.86 0.88
C GLY A 126 17.40 5.30 1.33
N LEU A 127 17.39 5.54 2.65
CA LEU A 127 17.64 6.86 3.24
C LEU A 127 19.00 7.45 2.84
N VAL A 128 20.08 6.66 2.93
CA VAL A 128 21.43 7.10 2.54
C VAL A 128 21.50 7.46 1.06
N GLY A 129 20.81 6.71 0.20
CA GLY A 129 20.72 7.04 -1.23
C GLY A 129 19.99 8.37 -1.48
N ILE A 130 18.96 8.68 -0.69
CA ILE A 130 18.14 9.89 -0.85
C ILE A 130 18.83 11.14 -0.29
N GLU A 131 19.50 11.02 0.87
CA GLU A 131 20.29 12.13 1.46
C GLU A 131 21.39 12.62 0.51
N SER A 132 21.94 11.73 -0.32
CA SER A 132 22.94 12.09 -1.33
C SER A 132 22.37 12.98 -2.45
N ILE A 133 21.06 12.89 -2.71
CA ILE A 133 20.35 13.67 -3.73
C ILE A 133 19.87 15.01 -3.16
N SER A 134 19.56 15.08 -1.86
CA SER A 134 18.99 16.27 -1.19
C SER A 134 20.04 17.23 -0.60
N SER A 135 21.28 17.23 -1.08
CA SER A 135 22.36 18.10 -0.57
C SER A 135 22.11 19.61 -0.70
N GLY A 136 20.97 20.03 -1.26
CA GLY A 136 20.46 21.39 -1.20
C GLY A 136 19.43 21.58 -0.07
N SER A 137 19.84 22.29 0.98
CA SER A 137 19.05 22.90 2.06
C SER A 137 18.29 21.98 3.03
N ALA A 138 18.76 21.97 4.29
CA ALA A 138 17.99 21.89 5.55
C ALA A 138 16.76 20.96 5.62
N ALA A 139 16.72 19.85 4.89
CA ALA A 139 15.66 18.87 5.05
C ALA A 139 15.75 18.28 6.47
N PRO A 140 14.64 18.20 7.21
CA PRO A 140 14.64 17.56 8.52
C PRO A 140 15.06 16.11 8.34
N THR A 141 16.12 15.70 9.06
CA THR A 141 16.50 14.30 9.19
C THR A 141 15.35 13.56 9.83
N ILE A 142 14.53 12.87 9.03
CA ILE A 142 13.52 11.97 9.56
C ILE A 142 14.29 10.80 10.19
N ALA A 143 14.42 10.84 11.50
CA ALA A 143 15.05 9.77 12.25
C ALA A 143 14.28 8.46 11.96
N PRO A 144 14.95 7.42 11.43
CA PRO A 144 14.28 6.18 11.13
C PRO A 144 13.65 5.63 12.41
N VAL A 145 12.33 5.39 12.38
CA VAL A 145 11.63 4.78 13.51
C VAL A 145 12.17 3.36 13.66
N PRO A 146 12.70 2.98 14.84
CA PRO A 146 13.16 1.63 15.06
C PRO A 146 11.98 0.67 14.94
N ILE A 147 11.97 -0.10 13.85
CA ILE A 147 10.94 -1.10 13.60
C ILE A 147 11.18 -2.28 14.56
N THR A 148 10.25 -2.47 15.50
CA THR A 148 10.32 -3.59 16.45
C THR A 148 9.43 -4.76 16.06
N SER A 149 8.42 -4.53 15.21
CA SER A 149 7.47 -5.54 14.79
C SER A 149 7.01 -5.34 13.33
N THR A 150 6.51 -6.41 12.68
CA THR A 150 5.89 -6.28 11.34
C THR A 150 4.74 -5.29 11.37
N ARG A 151 3.95 -5.29 12.44
CA ARG A 151 2.83 -4.39 12.62
C ARG A 151 3.26 -2.93 12.50
N ASP A 152 4.39 -2.57 13.10
CA ASP A 152 4.90 -1.19 13.03
C ASP A 152 5.22 -0.79 11.59
N ILE A 153 5.70 -1.71 10.76
CA ILE A 153 5.91 -1.46 9.32
C ILE A 153 4.57 -1.15 8.64
N TYR A 154 3.56 -2.01 8.82
CA TYR A 154 2.25 -1.81 8.19
C TYR A 154 1.58 -0.51 8.67
N ILE A 155 1.69 -0.19 9.96
CA ILE A 155 1.19 1.08 10.52
C ILE A 155 1.95 2.27 9.94
N ALA A 156 3.29 2.22 9.91
CA ALA A 156 4.11 3.32 9.41
C ALA A 156 3.89 3.57 7.91
N ILE A 157 3.74 2.50 7.13
CA ILE A 157 3.33 2.60 5.73
C ILE A 157 1.96 3.25 5.66
N CYS A 158 0.96 2.69 6.34
CA CYS A 158 -0.40 3.21 6.33
C CYS A 158 -0.47 4.68 6.73
N SER A 159 0.19 5.08 7.81
CA SER A 159 0.21 6.48 8.25
C SER A 159 0.89 7.35 7.21
N SER A 160 1.97 6.90 6.57
CA SER A 160 2.59 7.66 5.48
C SER A 160 1.62 7.90 4.31
N TYR A 161 0.93 6.84 3.85
CA TYR A 161 -0.04 6.94 2.75
C TYR A 161 -1.27 7.76 3.11
N ILE A 162 -1.75 7.69 4.35
CA ILE A 162 -2.93 8.45 4.80
C ILE A 162 -2.56 9.91 5.08
N ASP A 163 -1.55 10.16 5.91
CA ASP A 163 -1.20 11.50 6.40
C ASP A 163 -0.56 12.34 5.31
N HIS A 164 0.41 11.79 4.57
CA HIS A 164 1.12 12.53 3.53
C HIS A 164 0.52 12.32 2.13
N GLY A 165 -0.24 11.25 1.93
CA GLY A 165 -0.90 10.95 0.67
C GLY A 165 -2.34 11.41 0.62
N VAL A 166 -3.24 10.67 1.26
CA VAL A 166 -4.70 10.87 1.14
C VAL A 166 -5.13 12.24 1.68
N ASN A 167 -4.69 12.63 2.87
CA ASN A 167 -5.10 13.90 3.48
C ASN A 167 -4.64 15.09 2.64
N VAL A 168 -3.38 15.08 2.19
CA VAL A 168 -2.81 16.13 1.31
C VAL A 168 -3.50 16.13 -0.05
N ALA A 169 -3.72 14.97 -0.67
CA ALA A 169 -4.38 14.85 -1.95
C ALA A 169 -5.82 15.37 -1.90
N LEU A 170 -6.54 15.07 -0.80
CA LEU A 170 -7.93 15.44 -0.62
C LEU A 170 -8.09 16.92 -0.31
N ASP A 171 -7.19 17.50 0.48
CA ASP A 171 -7.13 18.96 0.68
C ASP A 171 -6.89 19.70 -0.64
N ASN A 172 -5.92 19.22 -1.44
CA ASN A 172 -5.65 19.76 -2.77
C ASN A 172 -6.81 19.56 -3.75
N LEU A 173 -7.51 18.42 -3.69
CA LEU A 173 -8.71 18.17 -4.50
C LEU A 173 -9.85 19.12 -4.10
N LEU A 174 -10.05 19.35 -2.81
CA LEU A 174 -11.10 20.21 -2.29
C LEU A 174 -10.85 21.68 -2.67
N THR A 175 -9.63 22.17 -2.46
CA THR A 175 -9.22 23.51 -2.90
C THR A 175 -9.33 23.69 -4.41
N THR A 176 -8.82 22.74 -5.20
CA THR A 176 -8.88 22.77 -6.68
C THR A 176 -10.33 22.66 -7.19
N SER A 177 -11.19 21.90 -6.53
CA SER A 177 -12.59 21.76 -6.93
C SER A 177 -13.41 23.02 -6.60
N LEU A 178 -13.12 23.66 -5.47
CA LEU A 178 -13.71 24.96 -5.11
C LEU A 178 -13.28 26.03 -6.11
N THR A 179 -12.00 26.08 -6.50
CA THR A 179 -11.53 27.04 -7.52
C THR A 179 -12.12 26.76 -8.90
N ALA A 180 -12.24 25.49 -9.30
CA ALA A 180 -12.94 25.13 -10.53
C ALA A 180 -14.40 25.61 -10.52
N PHE A 181 -15.08 25.44 -9.39
CA PHE A 181 -16.47 25.86 -9.22
C PHE A 181 -16.63 27.38 -9.29
N THR A 182 -15.82 28.14 -8.57
CA THR A 182 -15.85 29.61 -8.60
C THR A 182 -15.52 30.14 -9.99
N LEU A 183 -14.49 29.60 -10.65
CA LEU A 183 -14.11 30.00 -12.00
C LEU A 183 -15.24 29.72 -12.99
N LYS A 184 -15.88 28.54 -12.90
CA LYS A 184 -17.02 28.20 -13.74
C LYS A 184 -18.20 29.15 -13.53
N SER A 185 -18.47 29.53 -12.28
CA SER A 185 -19.48 30.53 -11.96
C SER A 185 -19.14 31.90 -12.57
N LEU A 186 -17.88 32.34 -12.48
CA LEU A 186 -17.42 33.59 -13.09
C LEU A 186 -17.52 33.56 -14.62
N MET A 187 -17.18 32.44 -15.27
CA MET A 187 -17.32 32.27 -16.72
C MET A 187 -18.77 32.34 -17.20
N THR A 188 -19.74 31.96 -16.35
CA THR A 188 -21.17 32.09 -16.69
C THR A 188 -21.71 33.52 -16.57
N PHE A 189 -20.95 34.43 -15.96
CA PHE A 189 -21.34 35.83 -15.85
C PHE A 189 -21.38 36.51 -17.22
N LYS A 190 -22.57 37.00 -17.60
CA LYS A 190 -22.83 37.71 -18.85
C LYS A 190 -23.32 39.11 -18.52
N VAL A 191 -22.64 40.13 -19.05
CA VAL A 191 -23.10 41.51 -18.97
C VAL A 191 -23.73 41.88 -20.30
N ASN A 192 -25.03 42.15 -20.29
CA ASN A 192 -25.76 42.61 -21.47
C ASN A 192 -25.83 44.14 -21.42
N MET A 193 -25.08 44.82 -22.29
CA MET A 193 -25.21 46.27 -22.46
C MET A 193 -26.33 46.53 -23.47
N ALA A 194 -27.39 47.24 -23.05
CA ALA A 194 -28.64 47.51 -23.79
C ALA A 194 -29.60 46.31 -23.97
N PRO A 195 -30.58 46.11 -23.06
CA PRO A 195 -31.46 44.93 -23.06
C PRO A 195 -32.55 44.92 -24.16
N SER A 196 -32.81 46.03 -24.85
CA SER A 196 -33.84 46.13 -25.88
C SER A 196 -33.22 46.28 -27.28
N TRP A 197 -32.97 45.13 -27.93
CA TRP A 197 -32.93 44.93 -29.39
C TRP A 197 -31.62 45.23 -30.15
N PHE A 198 -30.59 45.80 -29.54
CA PHE A 198 -29.27 46.00 -30.17
C PHE A 198 -28.09 45.73 -29.22
N GLY A 199 -28.32 44.90 -28.18
CA GLY A 199 -27.34 44.71 -27.11
C GLY A 199 -26.16 43.83 -27.49
N VAL A 200 -24.95 44.32 -27.21
CA VAL A 200 -23.73 43.49 -27.22
C VAL A 200 -23.63 42.81 -25.87
N SER A 201 -23.67 41.47 -25.86
CA SER A 201 -23.36 40.68 -24.66
C SER A 201 -21.87 40.45 -24.57
N PHE A 202 -21.26 40.81 -23.44
CA PHE A 202 -19.84 40.55 -23.18
C PHE A 202 -19.68 39.54 -22.03
N GLN A 203 -18.74 38.61 -22.21
CA GLN A 203 -18.33 37.65 -21.19
C GLN A 203 -16.88 37.96 -20.78
N PRO A 204 -16.68 38.78 -19.73
CA PRO A 204 -15.35 39.26 -19.34
C PRO A 204 -14.34 38.15 -19.06
N PHE A 205 -14.81 36.97 -18.65
CA PHE A 205 -13.97 35.86 -18.20
C PHE A 205 -13.81 34.74 -19.23
N MET A 206 -14.26 34.91 -20.47
CA MET A 206 -14.16 33.85 -21.49
C MET A 206 -12.70 33.43 -21.78
N GLY A 207 -11.75 34.36 -21.64
CA GLY A 207 -10.32 34.08 -21.79
C GLY A 207 -9.73 33.12 -20.74
N THR A 208 -10.46 32.82 -19.65
CA THR A 208 -10.00 31.89 -18.61
C THR A 208 -10.28 30.42 -18.94
N MET A 209 -10.87 30.12 -20.10
CA MET A 209 -11.23 28.76 -20.51
C MET A 209 -10.04 27.78 -20.49
N PRO A 210 -8.82 28.12 -20.98
CA PRO A 210 -7.67 27.22 -20.90
C PRO A 210 -7.29 26.87 -19.46
N ILE A 211 -7.38 27.85 -18.55
CA ILE A 211 -7.07 27.65 -17.13
C ILE A 211 -8.11 26.72 -16.48
N SER A 212 -9.39 26.87 -16.85
CA SER A 212 -10.45 25.97 -16.36
C SER A 212 -10.22 24.51 -16.74
N ASN A 213 -9.70 24.25 -17.95
CA ASN A 213 -9.37 22.91 -18.41
C ASN A 213 -8.16 22.34 -17.67
N LEU A 214 -7.15 23.18 -17.39
CA LEU A 214 -5.97 22.79 -16.62
C LEU A 214 -6.36 22.38 -15.19
N ILE A 215 -7.18 23.18 -14.52
CA ILE A 215 -7.69 22.90 -13.17
C ILE A 215 -8.52 21.60 -13.16
N ALA A 216 -9.37 21.39 -14.17
CA ALA A 216 -10.15 20.17 -14.29
C ALA A 216 -9.26 18.93 -14.48
N MET A 217 -8.18 19.05 -15.27
CA MET A 217 -7.20 17.97 -15.45
C MET A 217 -6.49 17.65 -14.12
N GLN A 218 -6.06 18.67 -13.38
CA GLN A 218 -5.43 18.51 -12.07
C GLN A 218 -6.36 17.88 -11.04
N ALA A 219 -7.63 18.31 -10.97
CA ALA A 219 -8.62 17.68 -10.11
C ALA A 219 -8.80 16.19 -10.43
N GLY A 220 -8.83 15.82 -11.72
CA GLY A 220 -8.88 14.42 -12.16
C GLY A 220 -7.66 13.61 -11.72
N MET A 221 -6.47 14.23 -11.72
CA MET A 221 -5.25 13.57 -11.22
C MET A 221 -5.26 13.37 -9.71
N PHE A 222 -5.72 14.36 -8.94
CA PHE A 222 -5.86 14.22 -7.49
C PHE A 222 -6.89 13.15 -7.13
N ASP A 223 -8.01 13.08 -7.85
CA ASP A 223 -9.01 12.01 -7.67
C ASP A 223 -8.40 10.62 -7.92
N ALA A 224 -7.65 10.47 -9.02
CA ALA A 224 -6.94 9.22 -9.31
C ALA A 224 -5.89 8.87 -8.24
N MET A 225 -5.16 9.88 -7.75
CA MET A 225 -4.18 9.70 -6.68
C MET A 225 -4.83 9.24 -5.38
N VAL A 226 -5.89 9.90 -4.92
CA VAL A 226 -6.64 9.50 -3.72
C VAL A 226 -7.13 8.06 -3.87
N GLY A 227 -7.74 7.72 -5.00
CA GLY A 227 -8.23 6.37 -5.27
C GLY A 227 -7.14 5.31 -5.22
N LEU A 228 -5.96 5.62 -5.80
CA LEU A 228 -4.82 4.73 -5.77
C LEU A 228 -4.31 4.51 -4.35
N LEU A 229 -4.04 5.58 -3.60
CA LEU A 229 -3.48 5.51 -2.24
C LEU A 229 -4.41 4.75 -1.29
N ILE A 230 -5.72 5.02 -1.34
CA ILE A 230 -6.73 4.25 -0.59
C ILE A 230 -6.70 2.78 -1.00
N GLY A 231 -6.58 2.49 -2.29
CA GLY A 231 -6.43 1.13 -2.81
C GLY A 231 -5.21 0.41 -2.25
N VAL A 232 -4.07 1.09 -2.15
CA VAL A 232 -2.84 0.56 -1.54
C VAL A 232 -3.07 0.24 -0.06
N THR A 233 -3.62 1.18 0.70
CA THR A 233 -3.91 0.99 2.13
C THR A 233 -4.86 -0.19 2.36
N PHE A 234 -5.90 -0.31 1.53
CA PHE A 234 -6.84 -1.43 1.58
C PHE A 234 -6.16 -2.76 1.22
N MET A 235 -5.30 -2.77 0.20
CA MET A 235 -4.52 -3.95 -0.16
C MET A 235 -3.60 -4.39 0.98
N LEU A 236 -2.91 -3.45 1.65
CA LEU A 236 -2.08 -3.75 2.82
C LEU A 236 -2.90 -4.37 3.95
N TYR A 237 -4.10 -3.85 4.19
CA TYR A 237 -5.00 -4.41 5.19
C TYR A 237 -5.44 -5.84 4.85
N LEU A 238 -5.74 -6.11 3.58
CA LEU A 238 -6.08 -7.45 3.10
C LEU A 238 -4.89 -8.40 3.26
N ILE A 239 -3.68 -7.98 2.87
CA ILE A 239 -2.45 -8.77 3.04
C ILE A 239 -2.24 -9.09 4.52
N TYR A 240 -2.31 -8.08 5.39
CA TYR A 240 -2.11 -8.27 6.83
C TYR A 240 -3.13 -9.24 7.44
N SER A 241 -4.40 -9.17 7.02
CA SER A 241 -5.48 -9.94 7.61
C SER A 241 -5.57 -11.38 7.07
N ILE A 242 -5.35 -11.60 5.77
CA ILE A 242 -5.61 -12.89 5.11
C ILE A 242 -4.33 -13.73 4.98
N PHE A 243 -3.17 -13.12 4.72
CA PHE A 243 -1.98 -13.88 4.34
C PHE A 243 -1.39 -14.75 5.46
N PRO A 244 -1.44 -14.38 6.75
CA PRO A 244 -1.04 -15.28 7.83
C PRO A 244 -1.77 -16.64 7.79
N LEU A 245 -3.01 -16.69 7.30
CA LEU A 245 -3.75 -17.95 7.13
C LEU A 245 -3.07 -18.87 6.11
N PHE A 246 -2.48 -18.32 5.04
CA PHE A 246 -1.73 -19.11 4.06
C PHE A 246 -0.48 -19.76 4.64
N LEU A 247 0.16 -19.16 5.64
CA LEU A 247 1.25 -19.83 6.35
C LEU A 247 0.74 -21.09 7.07
N TYR A 248 -0.36 -20.98 7.83
CA TYR A 248 -0.91 -22.13 8.56
C TYR A 248 -1.38 -23.24 7.64
N VAL A 249 -2.12 -22.88 6.59
CA VAL A 249 -2.57 -23.83 5.57
C VAL A 249 -1.37 -24.43 4.85
N GLY A 250 -0.36 -23.63 4.52
CA GLY A 250 0.86 -24.09 3.86
C GLY A 250 1.63 -25.12 4.68
N VAL A 251 1.79 -24.88 5.98
CA VAL A 251 2.42 -25.84 6.92
C VAL A 251 1.61 -27.14 7.00
N LEU A 252 0.28 -27.04 7.13
CA LEU A 252 -0.61 -28.19 7.24
C LEU A 252 -0.60 -29.04 5.95
N LEU A 253 -0.67 -28.41 4.78
CA LEU A 253 -0.62 -29.09 3.49
C LEU A 253 0.74 -29.74 3.23
N ARG A 254 1.81 -29.25 3.88
CA ARG A 254 3.13 -29.87 3.78
C ARG A 254 3.24 -31.17 4.57
N SER A 255 2.29 -31.45 5.46
CA SER A 255 2.18 -32.70 6.22
C SER A 255 1.53 -33.85 5.45
N PHE A 256 0.88 -33.57 4.32
CA PHE A 256 0.33 -34.60 3.44
C PHE A 256 1.17 -34.73 2.17
N PRO A 257 1.56 -35.95 1.76
CA PRO A 257 2.47 -36.15 0.64
C PRO A 257 1.95 -35.57 -0.68
N TRP A 258 0.65 -35.72 -0.96
CA TRP A 258 0.06 -35.27 -2.21
C TRP A 258 -0.20 -33.75 -2.26
N THR A 259 -0.33 -33.07 -1.12
CA THR A 259 -0.50 -31.60 -1.07
C THR A 259 0.79 -30.86 -0.78
N ARG A 260 1.93 -31.56 -0.70
CA ARG A 260 3.20 -30.97 -0.30
C ARG A 260 3.62 -29.81 -1.20
N SER A 261 3.39 -29.94 -2.51
CA SER A 261 3.74 -28.92 -3.48
C SER A 261 2.84 -27.67 -3.36
N ALA A 262 1.54 -27.86 -3.10
CA ALA A 262 0.62 -26.77 -2.79
C ALA A 262 1.00 -26.06 -1.49
N GLY A 263 1.44 -26.81 -0.47
CA GLY A 263 1.95 -26.25 0.79
C GLY A 263 3.15 -25.34 0.58
N GLY A 264 4.08 -25.72 -0.31
CA GLY A 264 5.21 -24.87 -0.72
C GLY A 264 4.77 -23.55 -1.36
N ALA A 265 3.77 -23.58 -2.25
CA ALA A 265 3.23 -22.38 -2.88
C ALA A 265 2.59 -21.41 -1.88
N PHE A 266 1.82 -21.91 -0.91
CA PHE A 266 1.22 -21.06 0.12
C PHE A 266 2.25 -20.41 1.05
N ILE A 267 3.31 -21.14 1.41
CA ILE A 267 4.44 -20.59 2.18
C ILE A 267 5.17 -19.52 1.36
N ALA A 268 5.44 -19.76 0.08
CA ALA A 268 6.07 -18.78 -0.81
C ALA A 268 5.23 -17.50 -0.94
N LEU A 269 3.92 -17.64 -1.14
CA LEU A 269 2.99 -16.52 -1.24
C LEU A 269 2.96 -15.70 0.05
N PHE A 270 2.96 -16.36 1.22
CA PHE A 270 3.10 -15.68 2.51
C PHE A 270 4.42 -14.89 2.57
N ILE A 271 5.56 -15.52 2.29
CA ILE A 271 6.86 -14.84 2.42
C ILE A 271 6.93 -13.63 1.48
N SER A 272 6.57 -13.79 0.21
CA SER A 272 6.70 -12.73 -0.78
C SER A 272 5.80 -11.53 -0.52
N PHE A 273 4.53 -11.75 -0.18
CA PHE A 273 3.57 -10.65 -0.01
C PHE A 273 3.42 -10.16 1.42
N TYR A 274 3.51 -11.04 2.43
CA TYR A 274 3.35 -10.61 3.82
C TYR A 274 4.63 -9.96 4.37
N ILE A 275 5.81 -10.42 3.94
CA ILE A 275 7.10 -9.95 4.45
C ILE A 275 7.77 -9.01 3.44
N ILE A 276 8.03 -9.49 2.21
CA ILE A 276 8.88 -8.78 1.26
C ILE A 276 8.18 -7.59 0.61
N PHE A 277 6.90 -7.73 0.26
CA PHE A 277 6.15 -6.62 -0.34
C PHE A 277 6.09 -5.36 0.54
N PRO A 278 5.62 -5.38 1.81
CA PRO A 278 5.62 -4.19 2.66
C PRO A 278 7.06 -3.71 2.95
N ALA A 279 8.03 -4.61 3.04
CA ALA A 279 9.43 -4.25 3.21
C ALA A 279 9.97 -3.41 2.06
N LEU A 280 9.63 -3.76 0.82
CA LEU A 280 10.02 -3.02 -0.37
C LEU A 280 9.25 -1.70 -0.50
N LEU A 281 8.01 -1.67 -0.04
CA LEU A 281 7.14 -0.50 -0.15
C LEU A 281 7.47 0.57 0.91
N TYR A 282 7.94 0.17 2.09
CA TYR A 282 8.35 1.07 3.17
C TYR A 282 9.34 2.18 2.76
N PRO A 283 10.49 1.91 2.09
CA PRO A 283 11.42 2.96 1.68
C PRO A 283 10.79 3.95 0.69
N PHE A 284 9.92 3.50 -0.21
CA PHE A 284 9.17 4.41 -1.10
C PHE A 284 8.21 5.30 -0.30
N SER A 285 7.58 4.77 0.75
CA SER A 285 6.71 5.55 1.63
C SER A 285 7.48 6.61 2.44
N LEU A 286 8.73 6.34 2.82
CA LEU A 286 9.59 7.32 3.51
C LEU A 286 10.13 8.37 2.56
N TYR A 287 10.49 7.98 1.34
CA TYR A 287 10.90 8.92 0.29
C TYR A 287 9.84 10.01 0.08
N MET A 288 8.57 9.65 0.14
CA MET A 288 7.45 10.59 0.10
C MET A 288 7.60 11.70 1.14
N GLN A 289 7.80 11.33 2.41
CA GLN A 289 7.85 12.26 3.53
C GLN A 289 9.06 13.20 3.42
N ASN A 290 10.23 12.63 3.10
CA ASN A 290 11.47 13.39 2.95
C ASN A 290 11.37 14.42 1.82
N VAL A 291 10.74 14.05 0.70
CA VAL A 291 10.58 14.95 -0.43
C VAL A 291 9.62 16.09 -0.11
N TYR A 292 8.47 15.81 0.52
CA TYR A 292 7.56 16.87 0.99
C TYR A 292 8.26 17.83 1.94
N ALA A 293 9.04 17.29 2.88
CA ALA A 293 9.79 18.09 3.83
C ALA A 293 10.90 18.94 3.17
N ALA A 294 11.65 18.37 2.22
CA ALA A 294 12.74 19.05 1.51
C ALA A 294 12.26 20.23 0.65
N LEU A 295 11.04 20.15 0.12
CA LEU A 295 10.47 21.22 -0.71
C LEU A 295 9.84 22.34 0.10
N GLY A 296 9.79 22.21 1.44
CA GLY A 296 9.06 23.15 2.29
C GLY A 296 7.55 23.16 2.01
N VAL A 297 7.03 22.16 1.29
CA VAL A 297 5.59 21.96 1.12
C VAL A 297 5.08 21.43 2.46
N SER A 298 4.74 22.36 3.36
CA SER A 298 4.10 22.00 4.62
C SER A 298 2.87 21.16 4.28
N THR A 299 2.64 20.07 5.02
CA THR A 299 1.47 19.18 4.88
C THR A 299 0.12 19.89 5.04
N GLY A 300 0.11 21.19 5.41
CA GLY A 300 -1.08 22.05 5.44
C GLY A 300 -1.06 23.23 4.46
N GLY A 301 -0.14 23.28 3.50
CA GLY A 301 -0.09 24.30 2.46
C GLY A 301 -0.72 23.76 1.17
N PRO A 302 -1.65 24.49 0.52
CA PRO A 302 -2.25 24.05 -0.73
C PRO A 302 -1.18 23.99 -1.82
N ALA A 303 -0.93 22.80 -2.36
CA ALA A 303 -0.13 22.57 -3.57
C ALA A 303 -1.02 22.60 -4.84
N GLY A 304 -2.34 22.69 -4.66
CA GLY A 304 -3.32 22.91 -5.72
C GLY A 304 -3.57 24.39 -5.99
N PHE A 305 -4.06 24.69 -7.20
CA PHE A 305 -4.43 26.05 -7.61
C PHE A 305 -5.32 26.69 -6.56
N SER A 306 -4.79 27.70 -5.88
CA SER A 306 -5.53 28.46 -4.90
C SER A 306 -6.31 29.60 -5.58
N LEU A 307 -7.49 29.92 -5.03
CA LEU A 307 -8.28 31.05 -5.52
C LEU A 307 -7.48 32.35 -5.46
N TYR A 308 -6.63 32.47 -4.42
CA TYR A 308 -5.72 33.57 -4.21
C TYR A 308 -4.66 33.65 -5.33
N GLY A 309 -3.98 32.54 -5.64
CA GLY A 309 -3.02 32.47 -6.73
C GLY A 309 -3.64 32.85 -8.07
N MET A 310 -4.88 32.42 -8.33
CA MET A 310 -5.62 32.79 -9.54
C MET A 310 -6.05 34.26 -9.58
N LEU A 311 -6.56 34.83 -8.48
CA LEU A 311 -6.91 36.25 -8.43
C LEU A 311 -5.67 37.14 -8.50
N ALA A 312 -4.55 36.72 -7.89
CA ALA A 312 -3.27 37.38 -8.02
C ALA A 312 -2.72 37.27 -9.44
N ALA A 313 -3.05 36.20 -10.18
CA ALA A 313 -2.71 36.02 -11.59
C ALA A 313 -3.66 36.74 -12.57
N ALA A 314 -4.74 37.37 -12.08
CA ALA A 314 -5.64 38.11 -12.95
C ALA A 314 -4.90 39.33 -13.56
N PRO A 315 -5.16 39.68 -14.84
CA PRO A 315 -4.42 40.71 -15.57
C PRO A 315 -4.50 42.13 -14.97
N LEU A 316 -5.28 42.33 -13.91
CA LEU A 316 -5.40 43.58 -13.17
C LEU A 316 -4.23 43.83 -12.19
N SER A 317 -3.45 42.82 -11.82
CA SER A 317 -2.45 42.93 -10.74
C SER A 317 -1.02 43.25 -11.20
N GLY A 318 -0.71 43.17 -12.51
CA GLY A 318 0.66 43.35 -13.02
C GLY A 318 1.68 42.29 -12.60
N MET A 319 1.33 41.38 -11.68
CA MET A 319 2.19 40.31 -11.13
C MET A 319 1.80 38.91 -11.63
N ALA A 320 1.08 38.84 -12.76
CA ALA A 320 0.39 37.63 -13.17
C ALA A 320 1.30 36.45 -13.59
N GLY A 321 2.53 36.74 -14.01
CA GLY A 321 3.47 35.71 -14.49
C GLY A 321 3.99 34.81 -13.37
N ASP A 322 4.46 35.38 -12.27
CA ASP A 322 5.19 34.65 -11.23
C ASP A 322 4.28 33.72 -10.42
N ALA A 323 3.05 34.16 -10.12
CA ALA A 323 2.06 33.37 -9.40
C ALA A 323 1.62 32.13 -10.20
N MET A 324 1.38 32.27 -11.51
CA MET A 324 1.00 31.15 -12.35
C MET A 324 2.15 30.16 -12.53
N LEU A 325 3.40 30.64 -12.62
CA LEU A 325 4.58 29.79 -12.72
C LEU A 325 4.81 28.99 -11.43
N ALA A 326 4.56 29.59 -10.26
CA ALA A 326 4.65 28.92 -8.97
C ALA A 326 3.60 27.81 -8.80
N GLU A 327 2.37 28.03 -9.25
CA GLU A 327 1.31 27.01 -9.22
C GLU A 327 1.59 25.85 -10.21
N ILE A 328 2.09 26.16 -11.41
CA ILE A 328 2.49 25.14 -12.40
C ILE A 328 3.66 24.30 -11.88
N SER A 329 4.64 24.92 -11.21
CA SER A 329 5.76 24.18 -10.64
C SER A 329 5.32 23.29 -9.48
N GLY A 330 4.43 23.76 -8.60
CA GLY A 330 3.82 22.95 -7.54
C GLY A 330 3.02 21.76 -8.07
N PHE A 331 2.27 21.96 -9.16
CA PHE A 331 1.57 20.87 -9.85
C PHE A 331 2.55 19.84 -10.42
N ALA A 332 3.57 20.28 -11.17
CA ALA A 332 4.57 19.38 -11.77
C ALA A 332 5.30 18.55 -10.70
N GLN A 333 5.63 19.17 -9.56
CA GLN A 333 6.21 18.50 -8.40
C GLN A 333 5.27 17.41 -7.86
N THR A 334 4.00 17.75 -7.61
CA THR A 334 3.03 16.79 -7.08
C THR A 334 2.84 15.58 -8.00
N VAL A 335 2.72 15.81 -9.32
CA VAL A 335 2.63 14.75 -10.32
C VAL A 335 3.85 13.84 -10.30
N SER A 336 5.04 14.41 -10.17
CA SER A 336 6.28 13.64 -10.11
C SER A 336 6.32 12.70 -8.89
N TYR A 337 5.78 13.14 -7.75
CA TYR A 337 5.70 12.33 -6.53
C TYR A 337 4.71 11.19 -6.67
N THR A 338 3.52 11.46 -7.21
CA THR A 338 2.54 10.41 -7.48
C THR A 338 3.11 9.36 -8.43
N ALA A 339 3.84 9.79 -9.46
CA ALA A 339 4.45 8.90 -10.43
C ALA A 339 5.53 8.00 -9.80
N ILE A 340 6.39 8.56 -8.94
CA ILE A 340 7.42 7.79 -8.23
C ILE A 340 6.79 6.81 -7.24
N GLN A 341 5.72 7.19 -6.54
CA GLN A 341 4.98 6.28 -5.66
C GLN A 341 4.36 5.12 -6.43
N PHE A 342 3.71 5.42 -7.55
CA PHE A 342 3.14 4.40 -8.40
C PHE A 342 4.21 3.44 -8.93
N LEU A 343 5.34 3.99 -9.38
CA LEU A 343 6.48 3.20 -9.82
C LEU A 343 7.01 2.30 -8.70
N GLY A 344 7.18 2.84 -7.49
CA GLY A 344 7.61 2.07 -6.31
C GLY A 344 6.65 0.93 -5.97
N LEU A 345 5.35 1.17 -6.05
CA LEU A 345 4.33 0.13 -5.86
C LEU A 345 4.41 -0.95 -6.96
N VAL A 346 4.53 -0.56 -8.22
CA VAL A 346 4.64 -1.49 -9.34
C VAL A 346 5.90 -2.33 -9.22
N ILE A 347 7.04 -1.72 -8.88
CA ILE A 347 8.30 -2.44 -8.64
C ILE A 347 8.15 -3.42 -7.47
N ALA A 348 7.64 -2.97 -6.33
CA ALA A 348 7.44 -3.82 -5.16
C ALA A 348 6.53 -5.01 -5.48
N PHE A 349 5.46 -4.78 -6.26
CA PHE A 349 4.52 -5.81 -6.67
C PHE A 349 5.15 -6.82 -7.65
N VAL A 350 5.88 -6.35 -8.67
CA VAL A 350 6.57 -7.21 -9.64
C VAL A 350 7.63 -8.06 -8.95
N VAL A 351 8.44 -7.47 -8.07
CA VAL A 351 9.46 -8.21 -7.31
C VAL A 351 8.81 -9.25 -6.39
N ALA A 352 7.70 -8.91 -5.71
CA ALA A 352 6.98 -9.88 -4.89
C ALA A 352 6.42 -11.06 -5.72
N LEU A 353 5.91 -10.80 -6.93
CA LEU A 353 5.44 -11.85 -7.84
C LEU A 353 6.57 -12.77 -8.33
N ASP A 354 7.71 -12.20 -8.73
CA ASP A 354 8.87 -12.98 -9.19
C ASP A 354 9.48 -13.81 -8.04
N LEU A 355 9.56 -13.21 -6.85
CA LEU A 355 10.00 -13.92 -5.66
C LEU A 355 9.03 -15.05 -5.27
N MET A 356 7.72 -14.85 -5.42
CA MET A 356 6.73 -15.90 -5.17
C MET A 356 6.96 -17.11 -6.09
N GLY A 357 7.26 -16.88 -7.37
CA GLY A 357 7.58 -17.94 -8.32
C GLY A 357 8.86 -18.70 -7.95
N SER A 358 9.95 -17.96 -7.75
CA SER A 358 11.25 -18.56 -7.39
C SER A 358 11.24 -19.30 -6.04
N LEU A 359 10.57 -18.75 -5.02
CA LEU A 359 10.39 -19.43 -3.73
C LEU A 359 9.45 -20.63 -3.86
N GLY A 360 8.40 -20.54 -4.68
CA GLY A 360 7.51 -21.67 -4.95
C GLY A 360 8.30 -22.86 -5.51
N ASP A 361 9.12 -22.62 -6.52
CA ASP A 361 9.96 -23.63 -7.16
C ASP A 361 10.99 -24.21 -6.17
N LEU A 362 11.64 -23.35 -5.37
CA LEU A 362 12.57 -23.78 -4.32
C LEU A 362 11.90 -24.65 -3.25
N LEU A 363 10.63 -24.38 -2.95
CA LEU A 363 9.84 -25.12 -1.95
C LEU A 363 9.18 -26.37 -2.52
N GLY A 364 9.38 -26.67 -3.80
CA GLY A 364 8.90 -27.86 -4.48
C GLY A 364 7.49 -27.74 -5.05
N ALA A 365 6.96 -26.52 -5.21
CA ALA A 365 5.75 -26.30 -5.98
C ALA A 365 6.05 -26.52 -7.48
N PRO A 366 5.22 -27.26 -8.23
CA PRO A 366 5.38 -27.38 -9.67
C PRO A 366 5.23 -25.98 -10.26
N SER A 367 6.28 -25.52 -10.92
CA SER A 367 6.31 -24.16 -11.44
C SER A 367 5.15 -23.95 -12.40
N LEU A 368 4.32 -22.95 -12.13
CA LEU A 368 3.24 -22.53 -13.04
C LEU A 368 3.80 -22.08 -14.41
N SER A 369 5.11 -21.82 -14.48
CA SER A 369 5.88 -21.44 -15.66
C SER A 369 6.32 -22.62 -16.55
N SER A 370 6.60 -23.81 -15.99
CA SER A 370 7.17 -24.93 -16.77
C SER A 370 6.20 -25.60 -17.74
N GLY A 371 4.89 -25.37 -17.59
CA GLY A 371 3.87 -25.89 -18.51
C GLY A 371 4.03 -25.38 -19.95
N ALA A 372 4.64 -24.21 -20.16
CA ALA A 372 4.90 -23.67 -21.50
C ALA A 372 6.07 -24.37 -22.21
N HIS A 373 7.07 -24.85 -21.47
CA HIS A 373 8.23 -25.56 -22.07
C HIS A 373 8.02 -27.07 -22.19
N ALA A 374 7.19 -27.68 -21.33
CA ALA A 374 6.84 -29.09 -21.44
C ALA A 374 6.05 -29.42 -22.72
N ASN A 375 5.27 -28.46 -23.24
CA ASN A 375 4.52 -28.62 -24.49
C ASN A 375 5.39 -28.52 -25.76
N MET A 376 6.65 -28.10 -25.64
CA MET A 376 7.59 -28.06 -26.77
C MET A 376 8.43 -29.34 -26.86
N LEU A 377 8.58 -30.09 -25.77
CA LEU A 377 9.21 -31.42 -25.78
C LEU A 377 8.22 -32.54 -26.09
N LEU A 378 6.93 -32.42 -25.71
CA LEU A 378 5.93 -33.41 -26.09
C LEU A 378 5.57 -33.38 -27.60
N LYS A 379 5.80 -32.24 -28.27
CA LYS A 379 5.66 -32.08 -29.73
C LYS A 379 6.86 -32.55 -30.54
N ARG A 380 7.93 -33.05 -29.91
CA ARG A 380 9.05 -33.73 -30.59
C ARG A 380 9.06 -35.24 -30.38
N VAL A 381 8.07 -35.79 -29.67
CA VAL A 381 7.94 -37.23 -29.38
C VAL A 381 6.65 -37.83 -29.99
N ILE A 382 5.81 -36.98 -30.61
CA ILE A 382 4.75 -37.37 -31.55
C ILE A 382 5.11 -36.73 -32.88
#